data_AF-A0A8T0AG58-F1
#
_entry.id   AF-A0A8T0AG58-F1
#
_cell.length_a   1.000
_cell.length_b   1.000
_cell.length_c   1.000
_cell.angle_alpha   90.00
_cell.angle_beta   90.00
_cell.angle_gamma   90.00
#
_symmetry.space_group_name_H-M   'P 1'
#
loop_
_entity.id
_entity.type
_entity.pdbx_description
1 polymer ?
#
loop_
_entity_poly.entity_id
_entity_poly.type
_entity_poly.pdbx_seq_one_letter_code
_entity_poly.pdbx_strand_id
1 'polypeptide(L)'
;MPEVLWKSYIDFEIEQEEYENTRGLYKRLLQRTQHVKVWKSYAQFELSMEGEERLQRCRQVYEEANRGLRTCEEKEERLMLLEAWMNFEQEFGTSADKDRVKKLMPKQVKKRRKLTAEDGTDAGWEEYYDYIFPEDAANQPNLKLLSMAKMWKKQQQQEQEKQEAEEDEPTEPTQPRDEQEESRETQEPIESVPDDQDDSDSSSESESETKN
;
A
#
# COMPACT_ATOMS: atom_id res chain seq x y z
N MET A 1 -33.23 -12.18 17.94
CA MET A 1 -31.77 -11.96 17.81
C MET A 1 -31.38 -12.27 16.38
N PRO A 2 -31.13 -11.26 15.53
CA PRO A 2 -30.96 -11.47 14.08
C PRO A 2 -29.76 -12.36 13.71
N GLU A 3 -28.65 -12.25 14.45
CA GLU A 3 -27.41 -13.00 14.20
C GLU A 3 -27.57 -14.52 14.38
N VAL A 4 -28.35 -14.93 15.39
CA VAL A 4 -28.62 -16.35 15.66
C VAL A 4 -29.36 -17.00 14.50
N LEU A 5 -30.28 -16.26 13.85
CA LEU A 5 -31.03 -16.74 12.70
C LEU A 5 -30.12 -16.94 11.48
N TRP A 6 -29.19 -16.02 11.23
CA TRP A 6 -28.21 -16.15 10.15
C TRP A 6 -27.31 -17.36 10.36
N LYS A 7 -26.80 -17.54 11.58
CA LYS A 7 -25.97 -18.70 11.90
C LYS A 7 -26.75 -20.00 11.69
N SER A 8 -27.95 -20.13 12.26
CA SER A 8 -28.76 -21.35 12.10
C SER A 8 -29.13 -21.62 10.65
N TYR A 9 -29.34 -20.57 9.85
CA TYR A 9 -29.69 -20.75 8.45
C TYR A 9 -28.49 -21.16 7.60
N ILE A 10 -27.32 -20.58 7.85
CA ILE A 10 -26.06 -21.01 7.22
C ILE A 10 -25.74 -22.45 7.61
N ASP A 11 -25.83 -22.80 8.91
CA ASP A 11 -25.58 -24.17 9.38
C ASP A 11 -26.53 -25.17 8.68
N PHE A 12 -27.82 -24.82 8.57
CA PHE A 12 -28.82 -25.64 7.87
C PHE A 12 -28.48 -25.87 6.39
N GLU A 13 -28.10 -24.83 5.64
CA GLU A 13 -27.74 -24.97 4.23
C GLU A 13 -26.45 -25.79 4.06
N ILE A 14 -25.49 -25.69 5.00
CA ILE A 14 -24.29 -26.54 5.03
C ILE A 14 -24.68 -28.00 5.27
N GLU A 15 -25.60 -28.27 6.20
CA GLU A 15 -26.11 -29.62 6.49
C GLU A 15 -26.88 -30.23 5.31
N GLN A 16 -27.51 -29.41 4.47
CA GLN A 16 -28.16 -29.83 3.22
C GLN A 16 -27.19 -29.92 2.04
N GLU A 17 -25.89 -29.64 2.24
CA GLU A 17 -24.86 -29.62 1.18
C GLU A 17 -25.14 -28.58 0.06
N GLU A 18 -25.97 -27.59 0.35
CA GLU A 18 -26.34 -26.50 -0.57
C GLU A 18 -25.28 -25.39 -0.52
N TYR A 19 -24.10 -25.72 -1.03
CA TYR A 19 -22.91 -24.86 -0.89
C TYR A 19 -23.03 -23.52 -1.62
N GLU A 20 -23.71 -23.48 -2.76
CA GLU A 20 -23.86 -22.23 -3.51
C GLU A 20 -24.83 -21.26 -2.81
N ASN A 21 -25.89 -21.79 -2.21
CA ASN A 21 -26.79 -21.00 -1.36
C ASN A 21 -26.05 -20.47 -0.13
N THR A 22 -25.20 -21.31 0.49
CA THR A 22 -24.36 -20.93 1.62
C THR A 22 -23.43 -19.77 1.27
N ARG A 23 -22.75 -19.80 0.12
CA ARG A 23 -21.94 -18.66 -0.38
C ARG A 23 -22.77 -17.41 -0.56
N GLY A 24 -23.95 -17.55 -1.15
CA GLY A 24 -24.90 -16.45 -1.33
C GLY A 24 -25.37 -15.84 0.00
N LEU A 25 -25.50 -16.65 1.05
CA LEU A 25 -25.83 -16.19 2.40
C LEU A 25 -24.68 -15.41 3.03
N TYR A 26 -23.46 -15.93 2.99
CA TYR A 26 -22.28 -15.21 3.49
C TYR A 26 -22.10 -13.86 2.78
N LYS A 27 -22.21 -13.82 1.45
CA LYS A 27 -22.12 -12.57 0.68
C LYS A 27 -23.21 -11.57 1.09
N ARG A 28 -24.46 -11.99 1.23
CA ARG A 28 -25.57 -11.12 1.69
C ARG A 28 -25.38 -10.63 3.12
N LEU A 29 -24.86 -11.47 4.00
CA LEU A 29 -24.55 -11.09 5.38
C LEU A 29 -23.44 -10.04 5.41
N LEU A 30 -22.37 -10.26 4.63
CA LEU A 30 -21.21 -9.37 4.53
C LEU A 30 -21.50 -8.03 3.85
N GLN A 31 -22.56 -7.95 3.05
CA GLN A 31 -23.07 -6.66 2.53
C GLN A 31 -23.70 -5.79 3.63
N ARG A 32 -24.22 -6.42 4.70
CA ARG A 32 -24.89 -5.72 5.81
C ARG A 32 -23.97 -5.53 7.00
N THR A 33 -23.01 -6.42 7.19
CA THR A 33 -22.07 -6.41 8.32
C THR A 33 -20.65 -6.64 7.81
N GLN A 34 -19.66 -5.98 8.40
CA GLN A 34 -18.26 -6.18 8.02
C GLN A 34 -17.46 -6.79 9.18
N HIS A 35 -18.06 -7.71 9.94
CA HIS A 35 -17.42 -8.30 11.11
C HIS A 35 -16.41 -9.38 10.73
N VAL A 36 -15.22 -9.32 11.33
CA VAL A 36 -14.16 -10.33 11.13
C VAL A 36 -14.62 -11.77 11.40
N LYS A 37 -15.52 -11.98 12.37
CA LYS A 37 -16.02 -13.32 12.70
C LYS A 37 -16.77 -13.97 11.53
N VAL A 38 -17.53 -13.18 10.77
CA VAL A 38 -18.26 -13.66 9.59
C VAL A 38 -17.27 -14.02 8.48
N TRP A 39 -16.27 -13.17 8.23
CA TRP A 39 -15.20 -13.45 7.27
C TRP A 39 -14.40 -14.72 7.61
N LYS A 40 -14.00 -14.88 8.88
CA LYS A 40 -13.30 -16.09 9.34
C LYS A 40 -14.16 -17.34 9.19
N SER A 41 -15.44 -17.26 9.53
CA SER A 41 -16.38 -18.36 9.34
C SER A 41 -16.54 -18.70 7.86
N TYR A 42 -16.60 -17.70 6.98
CA TYR A 42 -16.71 -17.93 5.54
C TYR A 42 -15.45 -18.60 4.97
N ALA A 43 -14.26 -18.16 5.38
CA ALA A 43 -13.01 -18.79 4.98
C ALA A 43 -12.90 -20.25 5.48
N GLN A 44 -13.33 -20.51 6.72
CA GLN A 44 -13.40 -21.85 7.29
C GLN A 44 -14.38 -22.75 6.53
N PHE A 45 -15.53 -22.21 6.13
CA PHE A 45 -16.49 -22.91 5.27
C PHE A 45 -15.85 -23.32 3.94
N GLU A 46 -15.24 -22.39 3.20
CA GLU A 46 -14.59 -22.73 1.92
C GLU A 46 -13.46 -23.75 2.10
N LEU A 47 -12.74 -23.71 3.23
CA LEU A 47 -11.71 -24.70 3.56
C LEU A 47 -12.28 -26.09 3.87
N SER A 48 -13.45 -26.15 4.51
CA SER A 48 -14.14 -27.40 4.87
C SER A 48 -14.72 -28.14 3.66
N MET A 49 -14.92 -27.42 2.55
CA MET A 49 -15.43 -28.02 1.32
C MET A 49 -14.41 -28.94 0.66
N GLU A 50 -14.93 -29.92 -0.06
CA GLU A 50 -14.14 -30.81 -0.90
C GLU A 50 -13.92 -30.17 -2.28
N GLY A 51 -12.72 -30.34 -2.84
CA GLY A 51 -12.37 -29.84 -4.17
C GLY A 51 -10.97 -29.22 -4.23
N GLU A 52 -10.37 -29.24 -5.41
CA GLU A 52 -9.03 -28.71 -5.66
C GLU A 52 -8.96 -27.18 -5.47
N GLU A 53 -10.06 -26.48 -5.74
CA GLU A 53 -10.14 -25.03 -5.66
C GLU A 53 -10.35 -24.48 -4.25
N ARG A 54 -10.59 -25.34 -3.24
CA ARG A 54 -10.95 -24.90 -1.88
C ARG A 54 -9.93 -23.94 -1.26
N LEU A 55 -8.64 -24.22 -1.48
CA LEU A 55 -7.55 -23.39 -0.96
C LEU A 55 -7.53 -22.03 -1.66
N GLN A 56 -7.77 -22.02 -2.98
CA GLN A 56 -7.82 -20.79 -3.76
C GLN A 56 -9.01 -19.92 -3.37
N ARG A 57 -10.19 -20.51 -3.17
CA ARG A 57 -11.38 -19.79 -2.70
C ARG A 57 -11.19 -19.25 -1.29
N CYS A 58 -10.63 -20.04 -0.38
CA CYS A 58 -10.30 -19.59 0.98
C CYS A 58 -9.34 -18.38 0.96
N ARG A 59 -8.30 -18.41 0.12
CA ARG A 59 -7.41 -17.24 -0.10
C ARG A 59 -8.15 -16.02 -0.61
N GLN A 60 -9.03 -16.20 -1.60
CA GLN A 60 -9.85 -15.10 -2.14
C GLN A 60 -10.70 -14.46 -1.04
N VAL A 61 -11.32 -15.27 -0.17
CA VAL A 61 -12.10 -14.76 0.97
C VAL A 61 -11.22 -13.93 1.91
N TYR A 62 -10.01 -14.38 2.25
CA TYR A 62 -9.08 -13.59 3.08
C TYR A 62 -8.63 -12.29 2.39
N GLU A 63 -8.37 -12.33 1.09
CA GLU A 63 -7.99 -11.15 0.29
C GLU A 63 -9.12 -10.12 0.23
N GLU A 64 -10.36 -10.56 0.00
CA GLU A 64 -11.56 -9.73 0.02
C GLU A 64 -11.82 -9.14 1.41
N ALA A 65 -11.71 -9.98 2.45
CA ALA A 65 -11.86 -9.56 3.84
C ALA A 65 -10.84 -8.49 4.24
N ASN A 66 -9.56 -8.67 3.88
CA ASN A 66 -8.51 -7.69 4.18
C ASN A 66 -8.76 -6.36 3.46
N ARG A 67 -9.36 -6.39 2.26
CA ARG A 67 -9.75 -5.19 1.52
C ARG A 67 -10.94 -4.49 2.17
N GLY A 68 -11.98 -5.23 2.56
CA GLY A 68 -13.18 -4.69 3.22
C GLY A 68 -12.86 -4.06 4.57
N LEU A 69 -12.05 -4.73 5.39
CA LEU A 69 -11.69 -4.25 6.73
C LEU A 69 -10.74 -3.04 6.74
N ARG A 70 -10.29 -2.52 5.58
CA ARG A 70 -9.45 -1.31 5.53
C ARG A 70 -10.16 -0.07 6.05
N THR A 71 -11.47 0.02 5.83
CA THR A 71 -12.29 1.17 6.24
C THR A 71 -12.88 1.02 7.64
N CYS A 72 -12.72 -0.14 8.27
CA CYS A 72 -13.21 -0.37 9.63
C CYS A 72 -12.33 0.37 10.64
N GLU A 73 -12.96 1.07 11.59
CA GLU A 73 -12.25 1.78 12.67
C GLU A 73 -11.56 0.80 13.63
N GLU A 74 -12.15 -0.38 13.82
CA GLU A 74 -11.64 -1.44 14.68
C GLU A 74 -10.48 -2.19 14.02
N LYS A 75 -9.29 -1.61 14.11
CA LYS A 75 -8.05 -2.20 13.58
C LYS A 75 -7.70 -3.58 14.15
N GLU A 76 -8.18 -3.86 15.36
CA GLU A 76 -8.02 -5.18 15.99
C GLU A 76 -8.72 -6.28 15.20
N GLU A 77 -9.90 -6.02 14.64
CA GLU A 77 -10.59 -6.98 13.79
C GLU A 77 -9.76 -7.33 12.55
N ARG A 78 -9.14 -6.34 11.91
CA ARG A 78 -8.25 -6.55 10.76
C ARG A 78 -6.99 -7.34 11.15
N LEU A 79 -6.42 -7.09 12.34
CA LEU A 79 -5.31 -7.89 12.85
C LEU A 79 -5.72 -9.36 13.05
N MET A 80 -6.86 -9.61 13.71
CA MET A 80 -7.37 -10.97 13.93
C MET A 80 -7.63 -11.73 12.63
N LEU A 81 -8.02 -11.01 11.56
CA LEU A 81 -8.14 -11.59 10.22
C LEU A 81 -6.77 -12.01 9.67
N LEU A 82 -5.78 -11.11 9.72
CA LEU A 82 -4.44 -11.38 9.18
C LEU A 82 -3.73 -12.50 9.94
N GLU A 83 -3.91 -12.60 11.25
CA GLU A 83 -3.42 -13.73 12.06
C GLU A 83 -4.05 -15.05 11.60
N ALA A 84 -5.37 -15.06 11.36
CA ALA A 84 -6.05 -16.25 10.85
C ALA A 84 -5.57 -16.63 9.45
N TRP A 85 -5.36 -15.64 8.57
CA TRP A 85 -4.81 -15.87 7.22
C TRP A 85 -3.36 -16.39 7.28
N MET A 86 -2.54 -15.87 8.20
CA MET A 86 -1.18 -16.35 8.39
C MET A 86 -1.15 -17.81 8.86
N ASN A 87 -2.02 -18.19 9.79
CA ASN A 87 -2.16 -19.58 10.23
C ASN A 87 -2.58 -20.48 9.07
N PHE A 88 -3.54 -20.04 8.25
CA PHE A 88 -3.94 -20.75 7.04
C PHE A 88 -2.77 -20.95 6.08
N GLU A 89 -2.00 -19.91 5.74
CA GLU A 89 -0.84 -20.07 4.85
C GLU A 89 0.28 -20.87 5.52
N GLN A 90 0.40 -20.86 6.85
CA GLN A 90 1.35 -21.69 7.57
C GLN A 90 1.09 -23.18 7.32
N GLU A 91 -0.18 -23.59 7.34
CA GLU A 91 -0.65 -24.97 7.14
C GLU A 91 -0.70 -25.38 5.66
N PHE A 92 -1.21 -24.52 4.77
CA PHE A 92 -1.54 -24.88 3.38
C PHE A 92 -0.77 -24.09 2.30
N GLY A 93 -0.01 -23.08 2.70
CA GLY A 93 0.64 -22.12 1.80
C GLY A 93 2.10 -22.41 1.50
N THR A 94 2.61 -21.77 0.45
CA THR A 94 4.03 -21.79 0.09
C THR A 94 4.83 -20.75 0.89
N SER A 95 6.16 -20.78 0.81
CA SER A 95 7.00 -19.72 1.42
C SER A 95 6.64 -18.34 0.88
N ALA A 96 6.32 -18.23 -0.41
CA ALA A 96 5.95 -16.97 -1.03
C ALA A 96 4.62 -16.42 -0.47
N ASP A 97 3.64 -17.29 -0.25
CA ASP A 97 2.34 -16.91 0.33
C ASP A 97 2.50 -16.41 1.77
N LYS A 98 3.30 -17.12 2.57
CA LYS A 98 3.64 -16.72 3.95
C LYS A 98 4.31 -15.35 3.99
N ASP A 99 5.28 -15.12 3.11
CA ASP A 99 5.98 -13.84 3.03
C ASP A 99 5.07 -12.69 2.58
N ARG A 100 4.10 -12.98 1.69
CA ARG A 100 3.08 -12.00 1.29
C ARG A 100 2.22 -11.57 2.47
N VAL A 101 1.68 -12.52 3.23
CA VAL A 101 0.84 -12.20 4.41
C VAL A 101 1.66 -11.51 5.50
N LYS A 102 2.91 -11.94 5.71
CA LYS A 102 3.84 -11.28 6.66
C LYS A 102 4.05 -9.80 6.36
N LYS A 103 4.11 -9.42 5.08
CA LYS A 103 4.25 -8.01 4.66
C LYS A 103 2.99 -7.18 4.91
N LEU A 104 1.84 -7.80 5.12
CA LEU A 104 0.58 -7.12 5.44
C LEU A 104 0.40 -6.89 6.95
N MET A 105 1.14 -7.61 7.80
CA MET A 105 1.01 -7.54 9.25
C MET A 105 1.27 -6.12 9.79
N PRO A 106 0.42 -5.61 10.70
CA PRO A 106 0.60 -4.29 11.28
C PRO A 106 1.74 -4.24 12.28
N LYS A 107 2.22 -3.03 12.54
CA LYS A 107 3.09 -2.72 13.67
C LYS A 107 2.23 -2.19 14.82
N GLN A 108 2.38 -2.77 16.00
CA GLN A 108 1.81 -2.22 17.22
C GLN A 108 2.63 -1.01 17.67
N VAL A 109 1.97 0.10 17.97
CA VAL A 109 2.59 1.32 18.48
C VAL A 109 1.88 1.79 19.73
N LYS A 110 2.64 2.33 20.67
CA LYS A 110 2.10 2.94 21.89
C LYS A 110 1.79 4.42 21.62
N LYS A 111 0.55 4.83 21.80
CA LYS A 111 0.08 6.20 21.64
C LYS A 111 -0.40 6.77 22.97
N ARG A 112 -0.49 8.09 23.04
CA ARG A 112 -1.02 8.84 24.19
C ARG A 112 -2.18 9.69 23.71
N ARG A 113 -3.36 9.55 24.30
CA ARG A 113 -4.50 10.44 24.08
C ARG A 113 -4.77 11.26 25.33
N LYS A 114 -5.23 12.49 25.14
CA LYS A 114 -5.65 13.34 26.25
C LYS A 114 -7.03 12.85 26.73
N LEU A 115 -7.17 12.62 28.02
CA LEU A 115 -8.45 12.35 28.66
C LEU A 115 -9.08 13.68 29.09
N THR A 116 -10.35 13.84 28.78
CA THR A 116 -11.18 14.92 29.31
C THR A 116 -12.15 14.31 30.30
N ALA A 117 -12.23 14.89 31.49
CA ALA A 117 -13.24 14.52 32.49
C ALA A 117 -14.64 14.97 32.03
N GLU A 118 -15.70 14.47 32.69
CA GLU A 118 -17.10 14.79 32.37
C GLU A 118 -17.43 16.29 32.49
N ASP A 119 -16.63 17.03 33.24
CA ASP A 119 -16.70 18.49 33.41
C ASP A 119 -15.85 19.27 32.37
N GLY A 120 -15.24 18.58 31.41
CA GLY A 120 -14.37 19.16 30.38
C GLY A 120 -12.98 19.56 30.89
N THR A 121 -12.63 19.24 32.14
CA THR A 121 -11.28 19.50 32.67
C THR A 121 -10.26 18.48 32.17
N ASP A 122 -8.99 18.90 32.14
CA ASP A 122 -7.88 18.05 31.73
C ASP A 122 -7.66 16.92 32.74
N ALA A 123 -8.04 15.69 32.38
CA ALA A 123 -7.91 14.50 33.22
C ALA A 123 -6.59 13.74 32.97
N GLY A 124 -5.66 14.33 32.19
CA GLY A 124 -4.33 13.77 31.94
C GLY A 124 -4.23 12.97 30.64
N TRP A 125 -3.25 12.07 30.58
CA TRP A 125 -2.93 11.29 29.38
C TRP A 125 -3.19 9.81 29.61
N GLU A 126 -3.92 9.17 28.71
CA GLU A 126 -4.06 7.71 28.65
C GLU A 126 -3.14 7.13 27.58
N GLU A 127 -2.36 6.13 27.97
CA GLU A 127 -1.57 5.34 27.03
C GLU A 127 -2.46 4.24 26.44
N TYR A 128 -2.51 4.14 25.12
CA TYR A 128 -3.25 3.09 24.42
C TYR A 128 -2.40 2.50 23.29
N TYR A 129 -2.66 1.24 22.94
CA TYR A 129 -2.04 0.60 21.80
C TYR A 129 -2.85 0.89 20.54
N ASP A 130 -2.15 1.19 19.45
CA ASP A 130 -2.73 1.35 18.13
C ASP A 130 -1.94 0.49 17.13
N TYR A 131 -2.58 0.13 16.02
CA TYR A 131 -1.98 -0.67 14.97
C TYR A 131 -1.77 0.20 13.72
N ILE A 132 -0.59 0.07 13.12
CA ILE A 132 -0.25 0.73 11.85
C ILE A 132 -0.02 -0.36 10.81
N PHE A 133 -0.95 -0.49 9.87
CA PHE A 133 -0.79 -1.39 8.72
C PHE A 133 0.17 -0.76 7.71
N PRO A 134 1.05 -1.54 7.07
CA PRO A 134 2.02 -1.04 6.11
C PRO A 134 1.41 -0.25 4.95
N GLU A 135 0.26 -0.69 4.43
CA GLU A 135 -0.47 0.00 3.35
C GLU A 135 -1.04 1.36 3.80
N ASP A 136 -1.57 1.43 5.01
CA ASP A 136 -2.15 2.67 5.56
C ASP A 136 -1.05 3.68 5.89
N ALA A 137 0.11 3.20 6.35
CA ALA A 137 1.29 4.04 6.62
C ALA A 137 1.81 4.73 5.36
N ALA A 138 1.78 4.05 4.21
CA ALA A 138 2.19 4.62 2.93
C ALA A 138 1.27 5.77 2.46
N ASN A 139 0.03 5.79 2.94
CA ASN A 139 -0.96 6.82 2.63
C ASN A 139 -0.92 8.03 3.58
N GLN A 140 -0.06 8.02 4.62
CA GLN A 140 0.10 9.16 5.54
C GLN A 140 1.09 10.20 4.95
N PRO A 141 0.66 11.44 4.65
CA PRO A 141 1.51 12.45 4.01
C PRO A 141 2.71 12.86 4.87
N ASN A 142 2.55 12.87 6.20
CA ASN A 142 3.60 13.30 7.12
C ASN A 142 4.82 12.36 7.14
N LEU A 143 4.65 11.08 6.84
CA LEU A 143 5.77 10.14 6.72
C LEU A 143 6.56 10.33 5.42
N LYS A 144 5.90 10.76 4.33
CA LYS A 144 6.57 11.04 3.05
C LYS A 144 7.51 12.23 3.16
N LEU A 145 7.12 13.27 3.90
CA LEU A 145 7.98 14.42 4.11
C LEU A 145 9.25 14.05 4.90
N LEU A 146 9.12 13.23 5.95
CA LEU A 146 10.26 12.78 6.75
C LEU A 146 11.19 11.84 5.96
N SER A 147 10.63 10.96 5.12
CA SER A 147 11.44 10.10 4.25
C SER A 147 12.16 10.90 3.17
N MET A 148 11.51 11.91 2.56
CA MET A 148 12.12 12.86 1.63
C MET A 148 13.23 13.69 2.30
N ALA A 149 13.01 14.17 3.53
CA ALA A 149 14.04 14.89 4.29
C ALA A 149 15.28 14.02 4.57
N LYS A 150 15.08 12.73 4.88
CA LYS A 150 16.18 11.76 5.06
C LYS A 150 16.92 11.50 3.73
N MET A 151 16.19 11.40 2.62
CA MET A 151 16.77 11.25 1.29
C MET A 151 17.59 12.49 0.87
N TRP A 152 17.09 13.70 1.12
CA TRP A 152 17.82 14.95 0.89
C TRP A 152 19.11 15.04 1.70
N LYS A 153 19.05 14.69 2.99
CA LYS A 153 20.27 14.64 3.83
C LYS A 153 21.30 13.65 3.30
N LYS A 154 20.86 12.49 2.80
CA LYS A 154 21.75 11.48 2.20
C LYS A 154 22.36 11.98 0.88
N GLN A 155 21.60 12.71 0.07
CA GLN A 155 22.12 13.33 -1.16
C GLN A 155 23.18 14.39 -0.86
N GLN A 156 22.94 15.28 0.10
CA GLN A 156 23.96 16.25 0.53
C GLN A 156 25.25 15.58 0.98
N GLN A 157 25.13 14.47 1.71
CA GLN A 157 26.29 13.74 2.21
C GLN A 157 27.08 13.08 1.08
N GLN A 158 26.40 12.55 0.06
CA GLN A 158 27.03 12.03 -1.15
C GLN A 158 27.65 13.12 -2.03
N GLU A 159 27.04 14.30 -2.10
CA GLU A 159 27.61 15.47 -2.79
C GLU A 159 28.86 15.99 -2.06
N GLN A 160 28.85 16.03 -0.72
CA GLN A 160 30.03 16.36 0.08
C GLN A 160 31.14 15.33 -0.13
N GLU A 161 30.85 14.03 -0.04
CA GLU A 161 31.84 12.97 -0.27
C GLU A 161 32.41 13.00 -1.70
N LYS A 162 31.62 13.40 -2.71
CA LYS A 162 32.10 13.60 -4.08
C LYS A 162 33.00 14.82 -4.22
N GLN A 163 32.64 15.94 -3.59
CA GLN A 163 33.46 17.15 -3.61
C GLN A 163 34.79 16.94 -2.89
N GLU A 164 34.80 16.25 -1.74
CA GLU A 164 36.02 15.87 -1.04
C GLU A 164 36.89 14.88 -1.85
N ALA A 165 36.29 14.01 -2.66
CA ALA A 165 37.02 13.09 -3.54
C ALA A 165 37.59 13.77 -4.81
N GLU A 166 36.97 14.83 -5.31
CA GLU A 166 37.49 15.64 -6.44
C GLU A 166 38.58 16.63 -5.99
N GLU A 167 38.57 17.10 -4.72
CA GLU A 167 39.64 17.94 -4.17
C GLU A 167 40.96 17.17 -3.87
N ASP A 168 40.90 15.84 -3.73
CA ASP A 168 42.08 14.99 -3.44
C ASP A 168 42.68 14.35 -4.71
N GLU A 169 42.21 14.73 -5.92
CA GLU A 169 42.82 14.29 -7.19
C GLU A 169 44.08 15.14 -7.49
N PRO A 170 45.30 14.55 -7.55
CA PRO A 170 46.53 15.31 -7.73
C PRO A 170 46.59 15.89 -9.15
N THR A 171 46.61 17.23 -9.23
CA THR A 171 46.80 17.96 -10.49
C THR A 171 48.20 17.69 -11.03
N GLU A 172 48.31 17.00 -12.17
CA GLU A 172 49.58 16.82 -12.89
C GLU A 172 50.15 18.19 -13.33
N PRO A 173 51.48 18.42 -13.26
CA PRO A 173 52.06 19.71 -13.60
C PRO A 173 52.08 19.91 -15.12
N THR A 174 51.41 20.97 -15.57
CA THR A 174 51.40 21.41 -16.98
C THR A 174 52.77 21.99 -17.36
N GLN A 175 53.43 21.39 -18.35
CA GLN A 175 54.65 21.94 -18.97
C GLN A 175 54.32 23.03 -20.01
N PRO A 176 55.25 23.98 -20.27
CA PRO A 176 54.94 25.22 -20.96
C PRO A 176 54.75 25.05 -22.47
N ARG A 177 53.85 25.88 -22.98
CA ARG A 177 53.37 26.00 -24.36
C ARG A 177 54.45 26.65 -25.24
N ASP A 178 55.00 25.89 -26.19
CA ASP A 178 55.79 26.46 -27.30
C ASP A 178 54.84 27.03 -28.36
N GLU A 179 55.11 28.28 -28.72
CA GLU A 179 54.47 29.03 -29.79
C GLU A 179 55.10 28.64 -31.14
N GLN A 180 54.31 28.14 -32.09
CA GLN A 180 54.62 28.29 -33.52
C GLN A 180 53.35 28.62 -34.31
N GLU A 181 53.41 29.76 -34.97
CA GLU A 181 52.46 30.30 -35.93
C GLU A 181 52.43 29.52 -37.27
N GLU A 182 51.31 29.73 -37.96
CA GLU A 182 51.17 29.81 -39.43
C GLU A 182 50.91 28.52 -40.23
N SER A 183 49.66 28.33 -40.67
CA SER A 183 49.29 28.66 -42.07
C SER A 183 47.82 28.33 -42.38
N ARG A 184 47.22 29.20 -43.19
CA ARG A 184 45.85 29.17 -43.72
C ARG A 184 45.64 27.98 -44.67
N GLU A 185 44.45 27.39 -44.64
CA GLU A 185 43.75 27.06 -45.89
C GLU A 185 42.22 27.04 -45.71
N THR A 186 41.55 27.47 -46.76
CA THR A 186 40.15 27.89 -46.86
C THR A 186 39.26 26.74 -47.33
N GLN A 187 38.03 26.61 -46.80
CA GLN A 187 36.77 26.44 -47.57
C GLN A 187 35.57 26.08 -46.66
N GLU A 188 34.57 26.96 -46.67
CA GLU A 188 33.15 26.71 -46.36
C GLU A 188 32.44 26.06 -47.59
N PRO A 189 31.11 25.83 -47.61
CA PRO A 189 30.16 25.36 -46.58
C PRO A 189 29.23 24.25 -47.14
N ILE A 190 28.47 23.51 -46.31
CA ILE A 190 27.19 22.93 -46.76
C ILE A 190 26.12 23.04 -45.67
N GLU A 191 25.03 23.70 -46.04
CA GLU A 191 23.75 23.87 -45.35
C GLU A 191 23.02 22.54 -45.08
N SER A 192 22.29 22.49 -43.96
CA SER A 192 20.89 22.05 -43.99
C SER A 192 20.14 22.62 -42.78
N VAL A 193 19.27 23.58 -43.10
CA VAL A 193 18.30 24.26 -42.21
C VAL A 193 17.01 23.38 -42.12
N PRO A 194 15.93 23.87 -41.50
CA PRO A 194 15.41 23.66 -40.14
C PRO A 194 14.27 22.60 -40.14
N ASP A 195 13.55 22.31 -39.06
CA ASP A 195 12.40 23.06 -38.54
C ASP A 195 11.73 22.12 -37.52
N ASP A 196 11.40 22.59 -36.32
CA ASP A 196 10.06 22.32 -35.80
C ASP A 196 9.75 23.29 -34.65
N GLN A 197 8.55 23.82 -34.76
CA GLN A 197 8.08 25.08 -34.20
C GLN A 197 7.69 25.00 -32.74
N ASP A 198 7.91 26.15 -32.11
CA ASP A 198 7.35 26.60 -30.84
C ASP A 198 5.81 26.66 -30.83
N ASP A 199 5.27 26.16 -29.72
CA ASP A 199 4.32 26.79 -28.80
C ASP A 199 2.94 27.33 -29.20
N SER A 200 2.05 27.08 -28.21
CA SER A 200 0.90 27.87 -27.74
C SER A 200 -0.43 27.65 -28.48
N ASP A 201 -1.48 27.12 -27.86
CA ASP A 201 -2.28 27.52 -26.68
C ASP A 201 -3.64 28.05 -27.17
N SER A 202 -4.73 27.35 -26.83
CA SER A 202 -6.00 28.02 -26.53
C SER A 202 -7.01 27.04 -25.94
N SER A 203 -7.42 27.33 -24.71
CA SER A 203 -8.55 26.75 -23.99
C SER A 203 -9.89 27.19 -24.59
N SER A 204 -10.93 26.33 -24.54
CA SER A 204 -12.30 26.79 -24.28
C SER A 204 -13.20 25.62 -23.85
N GLU A 205 -13.87 25.84 -22.72
CA GLU A 205 -14.95 25.07 -22.12
C GLU A 205 -16.17 24.91 -23.04
N SER A 206 -16.97 23.84 -22.83
CA SER A 206 -18.44 23.92 -22.75
C SER A 206 -19.06 22.59 -22.29
N GLU A 207 -19.97 22.73 -21.33
CA GLU A 207 -20.73 21.69 -20.62
C GLU A 207 -21.94 21.15 -21.43
N SER A 208 -22.55 20.08 -20.88
CA SER A 208 -23.93 19.60 -21.08
C SER A 208 -24.18 18.82 -22.39
N GLU A 209 -24.99 17.74 -22.49
CA GLU A 209 -26.24 17.38 -21.82
C GLU A 209 -26.53 15.86 -21.79
N THR A 210 -27.49 15.54 -20.92
CA THR A 210 -28.29 14.33 -20.64
C THR A 210 -28.95 13.55 -21.80
N LYS A 211 -29.35 12.31 -21.45
CA LYS A 211 -30.37 11.39 -22.02
C LYS A 211 -29.99 10.53 -23.24
N ASN A 212 -30.02 9.20 -23.08
CA ASN A 212 -31.25 8.40 -23.07
C ASN A 212 -31.03 7.04 -22.40
#